data_AF-A4BWT5-F1
#
_entry.id   AF-A4BWT5-F1
#
_cell.length_a   1.000
_cell.length_b   1.000
_cell.length_c   1.000
_cell.angle_alpha   90.00
_cell.angle_beta   90.00
_cell.angle_gamma   90.00
#
_symmetry.space_group_name_H-M   'P 1'
#
loop_
_entity.id
_entity.type
_entity.pdbx_description
1 polymer ?
#
loop_
_entity_poly.entity_id
_entity_poly.type
_entity_poly.pdbx_seq_one_letter_code
_entity_poly.pdbx_strand_id
1 'polypeptide(L)' 'MMPHRNKAVTRIEQDKLTPMMVLQDFIEGNARFIRDEIHTIDHKALITQTTDGQHPKAIVLSCIDSRVPV' A
#
# COMPACT_ATOMS: atom_id res chain seq x y z
N MET A 1 -5.70 2.32 -18.79
CA MET A 1 -5.57 0.96 -18.23
C MET A 1 -5.40 1.13 -16.73
N MET A 2 -6.31 0.60 -15.90
CA MET A 2 -6.21 0.72 -14.45
C MET A 2 -5.05 -0.15 -13.95
N PRO A 3 -4.13 0.38 -13.12
CA PRO A 3 -3.03 -0.42 -12.58
C PRO A 3 -3.59 -1.61 -11.79
N HIS A 4 -3.00 -2.79 -12.01
CA HIS A 4 -3.40 -4.03 -11.35
C HIS A 4 -2.33 -4.44 -10.34
N ARG A 5 -2.66 -4.35 -9.04
CA ARG A 5 -1.75 -4.67 -7.95
C ARG A 5 -1.82 -6.16 -7.63
N ASN A 6 -0.75 -6.88 -7.94
CA ASN A 6 -0.63 -8.32 -7.70
C ASN A 6 0.68 -8.72 -6.97
N LYS A 7 1.48 -7.75 -6.54
CA LYS A 7 2.78 -7.98 -5.88
C LYS A 7 2.82 -7.37 -4.48
N ALA A 8 3.19 -8.18 -3.49
CA ALA A 8 3.45 -7.74 -2.14
C ALA A 8 4.86 -7.13 -2.03
N VAL A 9 5.03 -6.21 -1.07
CA VAL A 9 6.35 -5.61 -0.80
C VAL A 9 7.24 -6.68 -0.15
N THR A 10 8.38 -6.95 -0.78
CA THR A 10 9.39 -7.87 -0.27
C THR A 10 10.33 -7.17 0.71
N ARG A 11 11.10 -7.95 1.49
CA ARG A 11 12.13 -7.38 2.38
C ARG A 11 13.15 -6.53 1.62
N ILE A 12 13.60 -7.02 0.46
CA ILE A 12 14.59 -6.32 -0.39
C ILE A 12 14.02 -4.99 -0.90
N GLU A 13 12.73 -4.92 -1.22
CA GLU A 13 12.08 -3.66 -1.60
C GLU A 13 11.93 -2.73 -0.39
N GLN A 14 11.51 -3.26 0.77
CA GLN A 14 11.39 -2.50 2.02
C GLN A 14 12.72 -1.86 2.43
N ASP A 15 13.84 -2.59 2.34
CA ASP A 15 15.17 -2.11 2.71
C ASP A 15 15.68 -0.96 1.83
N LYS A 16 15.08 -0.76 0.63
CA LYS A 16 15.40 0.36 -0.27
C LYS A 16 14.56 1.60 -0.01
N LEU A 17 13.55 1.50 0.85
CA LEU A 17 12.66 2.62 1.13
C LEU A 17 13.29 3.56 2.16
N THR A 18 13.19 4.85 1.88
CA THR A 18 13.45 5.90 2.86
C THR A 18 12.14 6.47 3.36
N PRO A 19 12.09 7.07 4.57
CA PRO A 19 10.88 7.72 5.07
C PRO A 19 10.29 8.75 4.11
N MET A 20 11.14 9.51 3.41
CA MET A 20 10.70 10.51 2.43
C MET A 20 10.04 9.87 1.21
N MET A 21 10.57 8.75 0.71
CA MET A 21 9.96 8.01 -0.40
C MET A 21 8.58 7.47 -0.02
N VAL A 22 8.44 6.95 1.20
CA VAL A 22 7.16 6.42 1.70
C VAL A 22 6.14 7.54 1.87
N LEU A 23 6.56 8.69 2.41
CA LEU A 23 5.70 9.87 2.54
C LEU A 23 5.22 10.37 1.17
N GLN A 24 6.14 10.46 0.19
CA GLN A 24 5.80 10.90 -1.16
C GLN A 24 4.78 9.96 -1.81
N ASP A 25 4.96 8.65 -1.68
CA ASP A 25 4.00 7.65 -2.18
C ASP A 25 2.63 7.73 -1.47
N PHE A 26 2.58 8.08 -0.18
CA PHE A 26 1.33 8.36 0.52
C PHE A 26 0.62 9.63 0.02
N ILE A 27 1.36 10.71 -0.26
CA ILE A 27 0.82 11.94 -0.84
C ILE A 27 0.22 11.63 -2.23
N GLU A 28 0.96 10.90 -3.06
CA GLU A 28 0.51 10.51 -4.39
C GLU A 28 -0.68 9.53 -4.35
N GLY A 29 -0.67 8.59 -3.41
CA GLY A 29 -1.77 7.67 -3.15
C GLY A 29 -3.05 8.41 -2.75
N ASN A 30 -2.96 9.37 -1.85
CA ASN A 30 -4.09 10.20 -1.46
C ASN A 30 -4.60 11.06 -2.63
N ALA A 31 -3.70 11.59 -3.47
CA ALA A 31 -4.08 12.33 -4.67
C ALA A 31 -4.85 11.43 -5.67
N ARG A 32 -4.47 10.16 -5.83
CA ARG A 32 -5.22 9.18 -6.63
C ARG A 32 -6.60 8.88 -6.02
N PHE A 33 -6.68 8.72 -4.71
CA PHE A 33 -7.94 8.49 -3.99
C PHE A 33 -8.93 9.64 -4.22
N ILE A 34 -8.48 10.89 -4.11
CA ILE A 34 -9.30 12.09 -4.35
C ILE A 34 -9.82 12.15 -5.80
N ARG A 35 -9.06 11.64 -6.77
CA ARG A 35 -9.43 11.61 -8.20
C ARG A 35 -10.22 10.36 -8.62
N ASP A 36 -10.57 9.48 -7.69
CA ASP A 36 -11.23 8.19 -7.98
C ASP A 36 -10.42 7.29 -8.95
N GLU A 37 -9.09 7.41 -8.93
CA GLU A 37 -8.15 6.64 -9.75
C GLU A 37 -7.72 5.36 -9.03
N ILE A 38 -8.68 4.49 -8.73
CA ILE A 38 -8.46 3.29 -7.90
C ILE A 38 -7.73 2.20 -8.70
N HIS A 39 -6.79 1.53 -8.04
CA HIS A 39 -6.11 0.36 -8.61
C HIS A 39 -6.94 -0.90 -8.36
N THR A 40 -6.97 -1.81 -9.33
CA THR A 40 -7.53 -3.15 -9.11
C THR A 40 -6.53 -4.01 -8.33
N ILE A 41 -7.01 -4.95 -7.52
CA ILE A 41 -6.15 -5.74 -6.62
C ILE A 41 -6.42 -7.24 -6.83
N ASP A 42 -5.36 -8.03 -6.99
CA ASP A 42 -5.43 -9.49 -6.88
C ASP A 42 -5.16 -9.91 -5.43
N HIS A 43 -6.24 -10.05 -4.66
CA HIS A 43 -6.14 -10.43 -3.25
C HIS A 43 -5.57 -11.84 -3.06
N LYS A 44 -5.85 -12.79 -3.97
CA LYS A 44 -5.39 -14.18 -3.82
C LYS A 44 -3.87 -14.23 -3.95
N ALA A 45 -3.33 -13.55 -4.97
CA ALA A 45 -1.88 -13.47 -5.15
C ALA A 45 -1.18 -12.84 -3.94
N LEU A 46 -1.74 -11.75 -3.39
CA LEU A 46 -1.17 -11.07 -2.22
C LEU A 46 -1.21 -11.93 -0.95
N ILE A 47 -2.31 -12.66 -0.72
CA ILE A 47 -2.43 -13.59 0.42
C ILE A 47 -1.37 -14.68 0.32
N THR A 48 -1.24 -15.33 -0.84
CA THR A 48 -0.24 -16.37 -1.05
C THR A 48 1.18 -15.83 -0.82
N GLN A 49 1.50 -14.64 -1.32
CA GLN A 49 2.82 -14.02 -1.16
C GLN A 49 3.15 -13.60 0.27
N THR A 50 2.15 -13.44 1.14
CA THR A 50 2.33 -12.95 2.50
C THR A 50 2.06 -14.00 3.57
N THR A 51 1.95 -15.28 3.16
CA THR A 51 1.61 -16.40 4.06
C THR A 51 2.61 -16.54 5.21
N ASP A 52 3.90 -16.38 4.92
CA ASP A 52 4.97 -16.54 5.91
C ASP A 52 5.42 -15.22 6.56
N GLY A 53 4.87 -14.08 6.11
CA GLY A 53 5.24 -12.77 6.65
C GLY A 53 4.91 -11.59 5.75
N GLN A 54 5.00 -10.39 6.32
CA GLN A 54 4.76 -9.12 5.64
C GLN A 54 5.88 -8.13 5.91
N HIS A 55 6.21 -7.31 4.91
CA HIS A 55 7.21 -6.25 4.99
C HIS A 55 6.58 -4.89 4.67
N PRO A 56 5.68 -4.37 5.52
CA PRO A 56 4.98 -3.13 5.25
C PRO A 56 5.94 -1.94 5.20
N LYS A 57 5.66 -0.98 4.31
CA LYS A 57 6.48 0.24 4.15
C LYS A 57 6.32 1.25 5.29
N ALA A 58 5.22 1.20 6.04
CA ALA A 58 4.93 2.09 7.16
C ALA A 58 3.86 1.49 8.08
N ILE A 59 3.75 2.08 9.26
CA ILE A 59 2.65 1.90 10.22
C ILE A 59 1.86 3.19 10.26
N VAL A 60 0.52 3.08 10.18
CA VAL A 60 -0.39 4.22 10.26
C VAL A 60 -1.14 4.16 11.58
N LEU A 61 -1.00 5.21 12.40
CA LEU A 61 -1.80 5.39 13.61
C LEU A 61 -2.99 6.28 13.27
N SER A 62 -4.21 5.75 13.34
CA SER A 62 -5.44 6.45 12.92
C SER A 62 -6.52 6.46 14.02
N CYS A 63 -7.51 7.34 13.82
CA CYS A 63 -8.74 7.34 14.61
C CYS A 63 -9.60 6.12 14.23
N ILE A 64 -10.39 5.60 15.17
CA ILE A 64 -11.36 4.50 14.94
C ILE A 64 -12.64 4.97 14.22
N ASP A 65 -12.71 6.24 13.81
CA ASP A 65 -13.85 6.80 13.08
C ASP A 65 -14.04 6.05 11.75
N SER A 66 -15.27 5.57 11.50
CA SER A 66 -15.60 4.75 10.33
C SER A 66 -15.41 5.46 9.00
N ARG A 67 -15.30 6.79 9.00
CA ARG A 67 -15.09 7.61 7.80
C ARG A 67 -13.62 7.67 7.38
N VAL A 68 -12.69 7.14 8.17
CA VAL A 68 -11.25 7.14 7.89
C VAL A 68 -10.75 5.70 7.73
N PRO A 69 -11.10 5.02 6.61
CA PRO A 69 -10.59 3.68 6.33
C PRO A 69 -9.08 3.75 6.07
N VAL A 70 -8.34 2.80 6.64
CA VAL A 70 -6.89 2.65 6.49
C VAL A 70 -6.56 1.28 5.93
#